data_AF-A0A836UCH4-F1
#
_entry.id   AF-A0A836UCH4-F1
#
_cell.length_a   1.000
_cell.length_b   1.000
_cell.length_c   1.000
_cell.angle_alpha   90.00
_cell.angle_beta   90.00
_cell.angle_gamma   90.00
#
_symmetry.space_group_name_H-M   'P 1'
#
loop_
_entity.id
_entity.type
_entity.pdbx_description
1 polymer ?
#
loop_
_entity_poly.entity_id
_entity_poly.type
_entity_poly.pdbx_seq_one_letter_code
_entity_poly.pdbx_strand_id
1 'polypeptide(L)' 'MDLYRVSGAVASWIRMNRNFLTVLRKRFLVWRTLPESLRDEYRERSQAVLSGDPALEKA' A
#
# COMPACT_ATOMS: atom_id res chain seq x y z
N MET A 1 -7.26 -11.29 0.12
CA MET A 1 -7.43 -9.84 0.42
C MET A 1 -8.68 -9.45 -0.32
N ASP A 2 -9.76 -9.28 0.43
CA ASP A 2 -11.10 -9.18 -0.13
C ASP A 2 -11.58 -7.75 0.06
N LEU A 3 -12.00 -7.11 -1.04
CA LEU A 3 -12.57 -5.77 -1.00
C LEU A 3 -14.09 -5.91 -0.89
N TYR A 4 -14.65 -5.38 0.18
CA TYR A 4 -16.09 -5.35 0.40
C TYR A 4 -16.66 -4.02 -0.09
N ARG A 5 -17.67 -4.09 -0.95
CA ARG A 5 -18.39 -2.91 -1.42
C ARG A 5 -19.34 -2.43 -0.32
N VAL A 6 -19.15 -1.20 0.14
CA VAL A 6 -20.02 -0.56 1.14
C VAL A 6 -21.16 0.23 0.48
N SER A 7 -20.93 0.80 -0.71
CA SER A 7 -21.91 1.63 -1.43
C SER A 7 -21.66 1.72 -2.94
N GLY A 8 -22.61 2.33 -3.68
CA GLY A 8 -22.49 2.63 -5.13
C GLY A 8 -22.80 1.46 -6.07
N ALA A 9 -22.98 1.76 -7.36
CA ALA A 9 -23.25 0.74 -8.37
C ALA A 9 -22.04 -0.18 -8.60
N VAL A 10 -22.29 -1.49 -8.73
CA VAL A 10 -21.24 -2.53 -8.84
C VAL A 10 -20.24 -2.22 -9.96
N ALA A 11 -20.72 -1.87 -11.15
CA ALA A 11 -19.85 -1.58 -12.30
C ALA A 11 -18.93 -0.37 -12.07
N SER A 12 -19.42 0.67 -11.39
CA SER A 12 -18.61 1.86 -11.04
C SER A 12 -17.56 1.51 -10.00
N TRP A 13 -17.98 0.79 -8.94
CA TRP A 13 -17.09 0.34 -7.87
C TRP A 13 -15.96 -0.54 -8.40
N ILE A 14 -16.26 -1.52 -9.26
CA ILE A 14 -15.23 -2.37 -9.89
C ILE A 14 -14.27 -1.53 -10.72
N ARG A 15 -14.78 -0.63 -11.56
CA ARG A 15 -13.95 0.20 -12.44
C ARG A 15 -12.97 1.07 -11.64
N MET A 16 -13.46 1.70 -10.57
CA MET A 16 -12.66 2.59 -9.74
C MET A 16 -11.58 1.83 -8.95
N ASN A 17 -11.91 0.62 -8.47
CA ASN A 17 -10.95 -0.20 -7.73
C ASN A 17 -9.96 -0.95 -8.63
N ARG A 18 -10.26 -1.19 -9.91
CA ARG A 18 -9.40 -1.97 -10.82
C ARG A 18 -8.01 -1.35 -10.99
N ASN A 19 -7.95 -0.04 -11.26
CA ASN A 19 -6.68 0.65 -11.46
C ASN A 19 -5.86 0.70 -10.16
N PHE A 20 -6.52 0.96 -9.03
CA PHE A 20 -5.91 0.93 -7.71
C PHE A 20 -5.27 -0.43 -7.41
N LEU A 21 -6.04 -1.51 -7.54
CA LEU A 21 -5.55 -2.88 -7.33
C LEU A 21 -4.41 -3.24 -8.29
N THR A 22 -4.47 -2.78 -9.54
CA THR A 22 -3.42 -3.02 -10.53
C THR A 22 -2.09 -2.38 -10.10
N VAL A 23 -2.14 -1.12 -9.66
CA VAL A 23 -0.96 -0.41 -9.15
C VAL A 23 -0.44 -1.09 -7.88
N LEU A 24 -1.34 -1.44 -6.96
CA LEU A 24 -0.98 -2.11 -5.71
C LEU A 24 -0.29 -3.45 -5.97
N ARG A 25 -0.82 -4.27 -6.88
CA ARG A 25 -0.20 -5.53 -7.32
C ARG A 25 1.21 -5.32 -7.86
N LYS A 26 1.41 -4.32 -8.72
CA LYS A 26 2.75 -4.00 -9.29
C LYS A 26 3.73 -3.61 -8.18
N ARG A 27 3.33 -2.76 -7.24
CA ARG A 27 4.16 -2.35 -6.10
C ARG A 27 4.56 -3.55 -5.24
N PHE A 28 3.63 -4.47 -4.94
CA PHE A 28 3.95 -5.69 -4.20
C PHE A 28 4.83 -6.67 -4.99
N LEU A 29 4.74 -6.68 -6.32
CA LEU A 29 5.65 -7.48 -7.14
C LEU A 29 7.09 -6.96 -7.03
N VAL A 30 7.28 -5.63 -7.14
CA VAL A 30 8.59 -4.99 -6.93
C VAL A 30 9.08 -5.20 -5.50
N TRP A 31 8.20 -5.10 -4.51
CA TRP A 31 8.57 -5.34 -3.10
C TRP A 31 9.23 -6.71 -2.88
N ARG A 32 8.76 -7.75 -3.58
CA ARG A 32 9.32 -9.10 -3.50
C ARG A 32 10.72 -9.23 -4.10
N THR A 33 11.13 -8.30 -4.96
CA THR A 33 12.46 -8.32 -5.59
C THR A 33 13.50 -7.50 -4.83
N LEU A 34 13.10 -6.76 -3.79
CA LEU A 34 14.03 -5.96 -3.01
C LEU A 34 14.98 -6.86 -2.19
N PRO A 35 16.20 -6.40 -1.85
CA PRO A 35 17.04 -7.06 -0.85
C PRO A 35 16.40 -7.01 0.54
N GLU A 36 16.76 -7.96 1.43
CA GLU A 36 16.24 -7.98 2.80
C GLU A 36 16.60 -6.71 3.58
N SER A 37 17.86 -6.26 3.48
CA SER A 37 18.32 -5.04 4.16
C SER A 37 17.47 -3.81 3.85
N LEU A 38 17.06 -3.67 2.59
CA LEU A 38 16.20 -2.57 2.17
C LEU A 38 14.76 -2.75 2.69
N ARG A 39 14.24 -3.97 2.73
CA ARG A 39 12.92 -4.24 3.33
C ARG A 39 12.90 -3.93 4.83
N ASP A 40 13.99 -4.23 5.53
CA ASP A 40 14.13 -3.94 6.95
C ASP A 40 14.12 -2.44 7.22
N GLU A 41 14.86 -1.64 6.44
CA GLU A 41 14.83 -0.18 6.52
C GLU A 41 13.41 0.38 6.32
N TYR A 42 12.70 -0.10 5.29
CA TYR A 42 11.31 0.28 5.06
C TYR A 42 10.38 -0.15 6.20
N ARG A 43 10.64 -1.32 6.83
CA ARG A 43 9.86 -1.81 7.96
C ARG A 43 10.05 -0.91 9.19
N GLU A 44 11.28 -0.58 9.54
CA GLU A 44 11.61 0.34 10.65
C GLU A 44 10.97 1.71 10.41
N ARG A 45 11.15 2.27 9.22
CA ARG A 45 10.54 3.55 8.83
C ARG A 45 9.01 3.50 8.95
N SER A 46 8.39 2.41 8.51
CA SER A 46 6.93 2.25 8.60
C SER A 46 6.44 2.17 10.05
N GLN A 47 7.19 1.52 10.95
CA GLN A 47 6.85 1.43 12.35
C GLN A 47 6.89 2.80 13.03
N ALA A 48 7.92 3.61 12.74
CA ALA A 48 8.03 4.98 13.24
C ALA A 48 6.83 5.85 12.82
N VAL A 49 6.39 5.75 11.55
CA VAL A 49 5.20 6.46 11.07
C VAL A 49 3.94 5.97 11.77
N LEU A 50 3.76 4.66 11.93
CA LEU A 50 2.56 4.08 12.55
C LEU A 50 2.48 4.34 14.06
N SER A 51 3.62 4.50 14.75
CA SER A 51 3.66 4.93 16.15
C SER A 51 3.32 6.41 16.34
N GLY A 52 3.09 7.15 15.25
CA GLY A 52 2.74 8.57 15.30
C GLY A 52 3.93 9.49 15.52
N ASP A 53 5.14 9.06 15.17
CA ASP A 53 6.34 9.90 15.28
C ASP A 53 6.39 10.89 14.10
N PRO A 54 6.21 12.21 14.31
CA PRO A 54 6.08 13.20 13.24
C PRO A 54 7.40 13.50 12.50
N ALA A 55 8.50 12.85 12.88
CA ALA A 55 9.83 13.08 12.31
C ALA A 55 9.93 12.84 10.79
N LEU A 56 8.96 12.16 10.17
CA LEU A 56 8.95 11.83 8.74
C LEU A 56 7.97 12.63 7.88
N GLU A 57 7.21 13.57 8.46
CA GLU A 57 6.23 14.39 7.71
C GLU A 57 6.89 15.46 6.81
N LYS A 58 8.21 15.67 6.94
CA LYS A 58 8.94 16.77 6.26
C LYS A 58 10.11 16.34 5.34
N ALA A 59 10.12 15.12 4.84
CA ALA A 59 11.13 14.66 3.87
C ALA A 59 10.55 14.50 2.46
#